data_AF-A0A5M8P3Z0-F1
#
_entry.id   AF-A0A5M8P3Z0-F1
#
_cell.length_a   1.000
_cell.length_b   1.000
_cell.length_c   1.000
_cell.angle_alpha   90.00
_cell.angle_beta   90.00
_cell.angle_gamma   90.00
#
_symmetry.space_group_name_H-M   'P 1'
#
loop_
_entity.id
_entity.type
_entity.pdbx_description
1 polymer ?
#
loop_
_entity_poly.entity_id
_entity_poly.type
_entity_poly.pdbx_seq_one_letter_code
_entity_poly.pdbx_strand_id
1 'polypeptide(L)'
;MDITKKITTFEDACKVLGLEPENLPIVEHLPEKDRQSIIAYYKLTIIARALNEGWEPDFSDCNQWKYWNWFYVETSGATAGFACALTDYAASNTHAGVGSRLCFKTRELATYARENFRDLYFEYLFIDMPKNYRK
;
A
#
# COMPACT_ATOMS: atom_id res chain seq x y z
N MET A 1 -1.18 7.59 22.68
CA MET A 1 -2.44 7.42 21.93
C MET A 1 -2.13 6.60 20.70
N ASP A 2 -2.90 5.57 20.41
CA ASP A 2 -2.70 4.68 19.26
C ASP A 2 -2.90 5.44 17.94
N ILE A 3 -1.88 5.48 17.08
CA ILE A 3 -1.90 6.22 15.81
C ILE A 3 -3.04 5.75 14.90
N THR A 4 -3.41 4.47 15.00
CA THR A 4 -4.52 3.87 14.23
C THR A 4 -5.90 4.41 14.64
N LYS A 5 -6.03 4.99 15.83
CA LYS A 5 -7.28 5.67 16.24
C LYS A 5 -7.36 7.12 15.75
N LYS A 6 -6.22 7.69 15.35
CA LYS A 6 -6.14 9.06 14.83
C LYS A 6 -6.28 9.12 13.32
N ILE A 7 -5.86 8.06 12.62
CA ILE A 7 -5.79 8.03 11.17
C ILE A 7 -6.80 7.01 10.65
N THR A 8 -8.04 7.43 10.46
CA THR A 8 -9.09 6.59 9.84
C THR A 8 -9.40 7.01 8.41
N THR A 9 -8.96 8.21 8.01
CA THR A 9 -9.13 8.76 6.66
C THR A 9 -7.82 9.28 6.07
N PHE A 10 -7.82 9.58 4.77
CA PHE A 10 -6.68 10.22 4.10
C PHE A 10 -6.45 11.63 4.64
N GLU A 11 -7.53 12.35 4.93
CA GLU A 11 -7.53 13.71 5.46
C GLU A 11 -6.91 13.75 6.85
N ASP A 12 -7.18 12.75 7.69
CA ASP A 12 -6.52 12.60 9.00
C ASP A 12 -5.00 12.42 8.84
N ALA A 13 -4.57 11.58 7.88
CA ALA A 13 -3.16 11.37 7.59
C ALA A 13 -2.49 12.67 7.12
N CYS A 14 -3.15 13.43 6.24
CA CYS A 14 -2.69 14.73 5.80
C CYS A 14 -2.55 15.71 6.98
N LYS A 15 -3.56 15.79 7.86
CA LYS A 15 -3.56 16.65 9.04
C LYS A 15 -2.41 16.32 10.00
N VAL A 16 -2.14 15.03 10.24
CA VAL A 16 -1.02 14.58 11.08
C VAL A 16 0.33 15.02 10.50
N LEU A 17 0.45 15.04 9.17
CA LEU A 17 1.68 15.42 8.48
C LEU A 17 1.75 16.92 8.12
N GLY A 18 0.71 17.71 8.42
CA GLY A 18 0.65 19.13 8.04
C GLY A 18 0.55 19.33 6.51
N LEU A 19 -0.14 18.45 5.81
CA LEU A 19 -0.38 18.51 4.37
C LEU A 19 -1.83 18.94 4.10
N GLU A 20 -2.05 19.63 2.97
CA GLU A 20 -3.40 19.95 2.48
C GLU A 20 -3.96 18.77 1.67
N PRO A 21 -5.11 18.19 2.05
CA PRO A 21 -5.71 17.04 1.34
C PRO A 21 -6.03 17.32 -0.14
N GLU A 22 -6.26 18.58 -0.50
CA GLU A 22 -6.61 19.03 -1.85
C GLU A 22 -5.40 19.04 -2.80
N ASN A 23 -4.17 19.03 -2.25
CA ASN A 23 -2.94 18.99 -3.03
C ASN A 23 -2.65 17.56 -3.54
N LEU A 24 -3.51 17.09 -4.42
CA LEU A 24 -3.37 15.83 -5.15
C LEU A 24 -2.45 15.99 -6.37
N PRO A 25 -1.84 14.90 -6.87
CA PRO A 25 -1.04 14.94 -8.09
C PRO A 25 -1.87 15.37 -9.30
N ILE A 26 -1.28 16.18 -10.17
CA ILE A 26 -1.87 16.54 -11.47
C ILE A 26 -1.79 15.33 -12.39
N VAL A 27 -2.94 14.80 -12.79
CA VAL A 27 -3.05 13.57 -13.61
C VAL A 27 -3.72 13.80 -14.97
N GLU A 28 -3.99 15.05 -15.33
CA GLU A 28 -4.77 15.42 -16.52
C GLU A 28 -4.13 14.97 -17.85
N HIS A 29 -2.81 14.87 -17.89
CA HIS A 29 -2.05 14.40 -19.06
C HIS A 29 -1.90 12.88 -19.14
N LEU A 30 -2.41 12.13 -18.15
CA LEU A 30 -2.34 10.67 -18.14
C LEU A 30 -3.58 10.05 -18.83
N PRO A 31 -3.46 8.84 -19.38
CA PRO A 31 -4.62 8.07 -19.82
C PRO A 31 -5.64 7.90 -18.69
N GLU A 32 -6.92 8.03 -19.00
CA GLU A 32 -8.00 8.05 -17.99
C GLU A 32 -8.02 6.79 -17.12
N LYS A 33 -7.68 5.63 -17.70
CA LYS A 33 -7.56 4.36 -16.99
C LYS A 33 -6.49 4.34 -15.89
N ASP A 34 -5.48 5.20 -15.98
CA ASP A 34 -4.34 5.18 -15.05
C ASP A 34 -4.45 6.25 -13.96
N ARG A 35 -5.32 7.26 -14.14
CA ARG A 35 -5.41 8.42 -13.23
C ARG A 35 -5.76 8.02 -11.80
N GLN A 36 -6.73 7.12 -11.65
CA GLN A 36 -7.22 6.69 -10.34
C GLN A 36 -6.13 5.96 -9.55
N SER A 37 -5.36 5.09 -10.18
CA SER A 37 -4.30 4.33 -9.50
C SER A 37 -3.17 5.24 -9.01
N ILE A 38 -2.84 6.30 -9.76
CA ILE A 38 -1.83 7.29 -9.36
C ILE A 38 -2.30 8.12 -8.15
N ILE A 39 -3.56 8.57 -8.16
CA ILE A 39 -4.13 9.29 -7.01
C ILE A 39 -4.20 8.37 -5.79
N ALA A 40 -4.65 7.13 -5.97
CA ALA A 40 -4.74 6.14 -4.91
C ALA A 40 -3.36 5.84 -4.30
N TYR A 41 -2.36 5.63 -5.15
CA TYR A 41 -0.99 5.43 -4.71
C TYR A 41 -0.48 6.61 -3.88
N TYR A 42 -0.66 7.84 -4.36
CA TYR A 42 -0.26 9.05 -3.64
C TYR A 42 -0.88 9.09 -2.24
N LYS A 43 -2.19 8.90 -2.14
CA LYS A 43 -2.91 8.88 -0.87
C LYS A 43 -2.38 7.78 0.07
N LEU A 44 -2.14 6.57 -0.44
CA LEU A 44 -1.58 5.46 0.33
C LEU A 44 -0.18 5.76 0.86
N THR A 45 0.68 6.42 0.09
CA THR A 45 2.02 6.80 0.59
C THR A 45 1.95 7.80 1.74
N ILE A 46 1.00 8.73 1.73
CA ILE A 46 0.77 9.68 2.81
C ILE A 46 0.26 8.95 4.06
N ILE A 47 -0.72 8.06 3.89
CA ILE A 47 -1.24 7.21 4.97
C ILE A 47 -0.11 6.37 5.59
N ALA A 48 0.71 5.72 4.77
CA ALA A 48 1.82 4.90 5.25
C ALA A 48 2.83 5.72 6.05
N ARG A 49 3.22 6.90 5.55
CA ARG A 49 4.12 7.83 6.26
C ARG A 49 3.53 8.26 7.62
N ALA A 50 2.25 8.60 7.63
CA ALA A 50 1.58 9.06 8.84
C ALA A 50 1.44 7.93 9.88
N LEU A 51 1.07 6.72 9.46
CA LEU A 51 1.00 5.53 10.33
C LEU A 51 2.38 5.09 10.85
N ASN A 52 3.44 5.29 10.07
CA ASN A 52 4.80 4.95 10.49
C ASN A 52 5.40 5.95 11.49
N GLU A 53 4.82 7.14 11.63
CA GLU A 53 5.27 8.17 12.57
C GLU A 53 6.76 8.52 12.39
N GLY A 54 7.18 8.70 11.14
CA GLY A 54 8.57 9.05 10.79
C GLY A 54 9.54 7.85 10.74
N TRP A 55 9.07 6.63 10.99
CA TRP A 55 9.87 5.45 10.69
C TRP A 55 10.04 5.27 9.17
N GLU A 56 11.27 5.02 8.75
CA GLU A 56 11.62 4.62 7.39
C GLU A 56 12.39 3.29 7.42
N PRO A 57 12.16 2.39 6.45
CA PRO A 57 12.87 1.12 6.38
C PRO A 57 14.34 1.32 6.04
N ASP A 58 15.22 0.76 6.87
CA ASP A 58 16.65 0.60 6.58
C ASP A 58 16.87 -0.72 5.84
N PHE A 59 17.07 -0.65 4.53
CA PHE A 59 17.32 -1.84 3.70
C PHE A 59 18.74 -2.38 3.82
N SER A 60 19.65 -1.68 4.50
CA SER A 60 20.97 -2.22 4.82
C SER A 60 20.95 -3.14 6.04
N ASP A 61 19.97 -2.98 6.93
CA ASP A 61 19.75 -3.85 8.08
C ASP A 61 18.85 -5.05 7.71
N CYS A 62 19.48 -6.23 7.61
CA CYS A 62 18.79 -7.49 7.35
C CYS A 62 18.02 -8.04 8.57
N ASN A 63 18.26 -7.51 9.77
CA ASN A 63 17.55 -7.89 11.00
C ASN A 63 16.33 -6.99 11.25
N GLN A 64 16.23 -5.84 10.58
CA GLN A 64 15.06 -4.98 10.69
C GLN A 64 13.88 -5.59 9.94
N TRP A 65 12.89 -6.05 10.71
CA TRP A 65 11.61 -6.48 10.18
C TRP A 65 10.88 -5.34 9.48
N LYS A 66 10.31 -5.67 8.33
CA LYS A 66 9.60 -4.76 7.44
C LYS A 66 8.30 -5.47 7.06
N TYR A 67 7.16 -4.80 7.26
CA TYR A 67 5.86 -5.43 7.09
C TYR A 67 5.11 -4.79 5.92
N TRP A 68 4.35 -5.60 5.20
CA TRP A 68 3.54 -5.16 4.07
C TRP A 68 2.13 -5.73 4.17
N ASN A 69 1.19 -5.00 3.58
CA ASN A 69 -0.19 -5.45 3.44
C ASN A 69 -0.26 -6.63 2.45
N TRP A 70 -0.78 -7.77 2.90
CA TRP A 70 -1.05 -8.91 2.04
C TRP A 70 -2.56 -9.01 1.73
N PHE A 71 -2.91 -8.92 0.45
CA PHE A 71 -4.28 -9.07 -0.02
C PHE A 71 -4.48 -10.48 -0.57
N TYR A 72 -5.45 -11.20 -0.03
CA TYR A 72 -6.02 -12.34 -0.71
C TYR A 72 -7.05 -11.80 -1.69
N VAL A 73 -7.03 -12.32 -2.92
CA VAL A 73 -8.02 -12.03 -3.96
C VAL A 73 -8.54 -13.37 -4.41
N GLU A 74 -9.70 -13.75 -3.87
CA GLU A 74 -10.37 -14.99 -4.25
C GLU A 74 -10.90 -14.84 -5.68
N THR A 75 -10.15 -15.36 -6.64
CA THR A 75 -10.65 -15.51 -8.00
C THR A 75 -11.25 -16.91 -8.12
N SER A 76 -12.41 -17.01 -8.76
CA SER A 76 -13.06 -18.29 -9.05
C SER A 76 -12.22 -19.09 -10.06
N GLY A 77 -11.18 -19.76 -9.57
CA GLY A 77 -10.38 -20.72 -10.33
C GLY A 77 -9.02 -20.25 -10.86
N ALA A 78 -8.53 -19.03 -10.57
CA ALA A 78 -7.15 -18.65 -10.89
C ALA A 78 -6.28 -18.59 -9.63
N THR A 79 -5.35 -19.52 -9.51
CA THR A 79 -4.40 -19.64 -8.38
C THR A 79 -3.33 -18.54 -8.32
N ALA A 80 -3.44 -17.48 -9.12
CA ALA A 80 -2.54 -16.33 -9.04
C ALA A 80 -3.22 -15.05 -9.56
N GLY A 81 -4.12 -14.46 -8.76
CA GLY A 81 -4.60 -13.08 -8.99
C GLY A 81 -3.53 -12.00 -8.77
N PHE A 82 -2.37 -12.37 -8.22
CA PHE A 82 -1.12 -11.61 -8.15
C PHE A 82 0.01 -12.56 -8.56
N ALA A 83 0.54 -12.44 -9.78
CA ALA A 83 1.64 -13.29 -10.23
C ALA A 83 2.98 -12.77 -9.68
N CYS A 84 3.70 -13.60 -8.92
CA CYS A 84 5.10 -13.37 -8.54
C CYS A 84 5.97 -14.39 -9.30
N ALA A 85 6.79 -13.92 -10.24
CA ALA A 85 7.73 -14.78 -10.94
C ALA A 85 9.02 -14.92 -10.10
N LEU A 86 9.23 -16.09 -9.52
CA LEU A 86 10.46 -16.43 -8.80
C LEU A 86 11.52 -16.93 -9.78
N THR A 87 12.74 -16.41 -9.66
CA THR A 87 13.91 -16.99 -10.33
C THR A 87 14.63 -17.88 -9.33
N ASP A 88 14.60 -19.19 -9.53
CA ASP A 88 15.49 -20.10 -8.81
C ASP A 88 16.93 -19.85 -9.25
N TYR A 89 17.90 -19.89 -8.32
CA TYR A 89 19.36 -19.69 -8.51
C TYR A 89 19.92 -18.24 -8.45
N ALA A 90 19.43 -17.40 -7.54
CA ALA A 90 20.21 -16.23 -7.10
C ALA A 90 21.27 -16.62 -6.04
N ALA A 91 22.42 -15.95 -6.01
CA ALA A 91 23.54 -16.22 -5.07
C ALA A 91 23.13 -16.17 -3.58
N SER A 92 21.98 -15.57 -3.29
CA SER A 92 21.22 -15.68 -2.05
C SER A 92 19.74 -15.86 -2.40
N ASN A 93 19.06 -16.79 -1.73
CA ASN A 93 17.62 -17.00 -1.92
C ASN A 93 16.80 -15.92 -1.18
N THR A 94 16.99 -14.66 -1.57
CA THR A 94 16.36 -13.48 -0.94
C THR A 94 15.19 -13.02 -1.78
N HIS A 95 13.98 -13.34 -1.34
CA HIS A 95 12.73 -12.90 -1.96
C HIS A 95 12.50 -11.41 -1.66
N ALA A 96 13.03 -10.52 -2.50
CA ALA A 96 12.83 -9.07 -2.39
C ALA A 96 11.67 -8.63 -3.30
N GLY A 97 10.44 -8.84 -2.86
CA GLY A 97 9.26 -8.46 -3.63
C GLY A 97 8.45 -7.37 -2.96
N VAL A 98 8.96 -6.12 -2.85
CA VAL A 98 8.19 -4.94 -2.37
C VAL A 98 9.01 -3.65 -2.27
N GLY A 99 8.34 -2.48 -2.43
CA GLY A 99 8.93 -1.14 -2.31
C GLY A 99 8.76 -0.47 -0.93
N SER A 100 9.61 0.52 -0.63
CA SER A 100 9.69 1.21 0.67
C SER A 100 8.45 2.05 1.04
N ARG A 101 7.77 2.60 0.04
CA ARG A 101 6.71 3.62 0.20
C ARG A 101 5.41 3.10 0.84
N LEU A 102 5.20 1.79 0.86
CA LEU A 102 4.03 1.13 1.46
C LEU A 102 4.46 0.06 2.48
N CYS A 103 5.66 0.23 3.06
CA CYS A 103 6.19 -0.62 4.11
C CYS A 103 5.79 -0.06 5.49
N PHE A 104 5.59 -0.93 6.47
CA PHE A 104 5.22 -0.57 7.84
C PHE A 104 6.19 -1.13 8.87
N LYS A 105 6.38 -0.37 9.95
CA LYS A 105 7.25 -0.74 11.08
C LYS A 105 6.76 -1.95 11.88
N THR A 106 5.45 -2.24 11.86
CA THR A 106 4.87 -3.41 12.54
C THR A 106 3.81 -4.11 11.70
N ARG A 107 3.57 -5.38 12.04
CA ARG A 107 2.53 -6.21 11.40
C ARG A 107 1.13 -5.65 11.65
N GLU A 108 0.89 -5.09 12.83
CA GLU A 108 -0.38 -4.52 13.25
C GLU A 108 -0.73 -3.31 12.40
N LEU A 109 0.25 -2.43 12.11
CA LEU A 109 0.05 -1.28 11.23
C LEU A 109 -0.20 -1.71 9.78
N ALA A 110 0.55 -2.70 9.27
CA ALA A 110 0.31 -3.25 7.95
C ALA A 110 -1.09 -3.85 7.82
N THR A 111 -1.59 -4.52 8.87
CA THR A 111 -2.91 -5.13 8.91
C THR A 111 -4.00 -4.06 9.00
N TYR A 112 -3.80 -3.07 9.87
CA TYR A 112 -4.68 -1.92 10.02
C TYR A 112 -4.83 -1.15 8.71
N ALA A 113 -3.72 -0.81 8.05
CA ALA A 113 -3.73 -0.09 6.78
C ALA A 113 -4.49 -0.86 5.69
N ARG A 114 -4.22 -2.17 5.59
CA ARG A 114 -4.92 -3.07 4.68
C ARG A 114 -6.44 -3.06 4.88
N GLU A 115 -6.89 -3.08 6.13
CA GLU A 115 -8.31 -3.22 6.47
C GLU A 115 -9.07 -1.89 6.36
N ASN A 116 -8.47 -0.79 6.83
CA ASN A 116 -9.14 0.51 6.89
C ASN A 116 -9.08 1.28 5.57
N PHE A 117 -8.05 1.04 4.74
CA PHE A 117 -7.88 1.71 3.45
C PHE A 117 -7.97 0.72 2.27
N ARG A 118 -8.70 -0.38 2.46
CA ARG A 118 -8.81 -1.48 1.51
C ARG A 118 -9.19 -1.03 0.11
N ASP A 119 -10.22 -0.17 0.01
CA ASP A 119 -10.71 0.31 -1.28
C ASP A 119 -9.65 1.11 -2.03
N LEU A 120 -8.91 1.95 -1.30
CA LEU A 120 -7.82 2.73 -1.86
C LEU A 120 -6.68 1.84 -2.37
N TYR A 121 -6.34 0.79 -1.63
CA TYR A 121 -5.39 -0.21 -2.10
C TYR A 121 -5.89 -0.91 -3.37
N PHE A 122 -7.18 -1.18 -3.48
CA PHE A 122 -7.73 -1.81 -4.66
C PHE A 122 -7.75 -0.91 -5.89
N GLU A 123 -8.09 0.37 -5.71
CA GLU A 123 -7.94 1.39 -6.75
C GLU A 123 -6.50 1.51 -7.26
N TYR A 124 -5.52 1.34 -6.36
CA TYR A 124 -4.12 1.30 -6.74
C TYR A 124 -3.73 0.02 -7.48
N LEU A 125 -4.22 -1.14 -7.03
CA LEU A 125 -3.74 -2.44 -7.47
C LEU A 125 -4.43 -2.99 -8.72
N PHE A 126 -5.69 -2.62 -8.96
CA PHE A 126 -6.51 -3.18 -10.05
C PHE A 126 -6.86 -2.13 -11.10
N ILE A 127 -6.67 -2.49 -12.37
CA ILE A 127 -7.20 -1.71 -13.51
C ILE A 127 -8.73 -1.82 -13.54
N ASP A 128 -9.25 -3.03 -13.34
CA ASP A 128 -10.67 -3.32 -13.24
C ASP A 128 -10.94 -4.16 -11.98
N MET A 129 -11.85 -3.67 -11.14
CA MET A 129 -12.19 -4.36 -9.90
C MET A 129 -12.88 -5.71 -10.17
N PRO A 130 -12.38 -6.83 -9.60
CA PRO A 130 -13.03 -8.12 -9.75
C PRO A 130 -14.47 -8.07 -9.22
N LYS A 131 -15.44 -8.48 -10.05
CA LYS A 131 -16.88 -8.44 -9.72
C LYS A 131 -17.23 -9.17 -8.41
N ASN A 132 -16.43 -10.16 -8.02
CA ASN A 132 -16.65 -10.99 -6.84
C ASN A 132 -16.24 -10.31 -5.52
N TYR A 133 -15.59 -9.14 -5.57
CA TYR A 133 -15.07 -8.45 -4.37
C TYR A 133 -15.98 -7.33 -3.83
N ARG A 134 -17.13 -7.06 -4.46
CA ARG A 134 -18.11 -6.04 -4.02
C ARG A 134 -19.13 -6.57 -2.98
N LYS A 135 -18.73 -7.51 -2.11
CA LYS A 135 -19.60 -8.01 -1.03
C LYS A 135 -19.28 -7.32 0.29
#